data_AF-A0A2G6S7S7-F1
#
_entry.id   AF-A0A2G6S7S7-F1
#
_cell.length_a   1.000
_cell.length_b   1.000
_cell.length_c   1.000
_cell.angle_alpha   90.00
_cell.angle_beta   90.00
_cell.angle_gamma   90.00
#
_symmetry.space_group_name_H-M   'P 1'
#
loop_
_entity.id
_entity.type
_entity.pdbx_description
1 polymer ?
#
loop_
_entity_poly.entity_id
_entity_poly.type
_entity_poly.pdbx_seq_one_letter_code
_entity_poly.pdbx_strand_id
1 'polypeptide(L)'
;MTSLRTLTLAALCALAATSISHAADTTAAQQLAHWSAQAGSPGNADKGKVFFNARHGGEWSCASCHGTPPTAQGKHASTGKSIAPLAPAFNPKAFTDTAKVNKWFRRNCNDVLSRECTAVEKADVLAYLNALKP
;
A
#
# COMPACT_ATOMS: atom_id res chain seq x y z
N MET A 1 -68.98 16.33 5.56
CA MET A 1 -67.82 15.47 5.30
C MET A 1 -66.57 16.32 5.44
N THR A 2 -65.97 16.30 6.63
CA THR A 2 -64.79 17.08 7.04
C THR A 2 -63.53 16.48 6.44
N SER A 3 -62.74 17.26 5.70
CA SER A 3 -61.38 16.88 5.31
C SER A 3 -60.37 17.68 6.12
N LEU A 4 -59.73 16.97 7.06
CA LEU A 4 -58.63 17.43 7.88
C LEU A 4 -57.37 17.47 6.98
N ARG A 5 -56.87 18.66 6.65
CA ARG A 5 -55.55 18.82 5.99
C ARG A 5 -54.48 18.95 7.08
N THR A 6 -53.86 17.83 7.42
CA THR A 6 -52.64 17.76 8.22
C THR A 6 -51.40 17.97 7.35
N LEU A 7 -50.31 18.38 8.04
CA LEU A 7 -48.90 18.37 7.63
C LEU A 7 -48.48 19.58 6.76
N THR A 8 -47.41 20.30 7.08
CA THR A 8 -46.07 19.75 7.35
C THR A 8 -45.24 20.64 8.29
N LEU A 9 -44.68 20.02 9.34
CA LEU A 9 -43.64 20.56 10.21
C LEU A 9 -42.30 20.51 9.44
N ALA A 10 -41.67 21.66 9.19
CA ALA A 10 -40.36 21.74 8.53
C ALA A 10 -39.25 21.40 9.54
N ALA A 11 -38.76 20.16 9.53
CA ALA A 11 -37.55 19.77 10.27
C ALA A 11 -36.32 20.03 9.39
N LEU A 12 -35.62 21.14 9.67
CA LEU A 12 -34.36 21.49 9.04
C LEU A 12 -33.26 20.55 9.58
N CYS A 13 -32.87 19.56 8.78
CA CYS A 13 -31.79 18.62 9.11
C CYS A 13 -30.44 19.27 8.79
N ALA A 14 -29.71 19.70 9.81
CA ALA A 14 -28.33 20.18 9.67
C ALA A 14 -27.39 18.97 9.40
N LEU A 15 -27.05 18.75 8.14
CA LEU A 15 -26.05 17.76 7.73
C LEU A 15 -24.64 18.30 8.02
N ALA A 16 -24.12 18.03 9.22
CA ALA A 16 -22.70 18.21 9.50
C ALA A 16 -21.90 17.17 8.71
N ALA A 17 -21.13 17.63 7.71
CA ALA A 17 -20.21 16.79 6.94
C ALA A 17 -19.07 16.31 7.86
N THR A 18 -19.25 15.14 8.47
CA THR A 18 -18.19 14.46 9.20
C THR A 18 -17.15 13.98 8.20
N SER A 19 -15.97 14.58 8.23
CA SER A 19 -14.81 14.06 7.52
C SER A 19 -14.48 12.70 8.13
N ILE A 20 -14.71 11.61 7.39
CA ILE A 20 -14.39 10.24 7.86
C ILE A 20 -12.87 10.09 7.85
N SER A 21 -12.22 10.47 8.95
CA SER A 21 -10.83 10.14 9.23
C SER A 21 -10.71 8.61 9.28
N HIS A 22 -10.18 8.01 8.21
CA HIS A 22 -9.84 6.60 8.21
C HIS A 22 -8.59 6.41 9.07
N ALA A 23 -8.77 5.86 10.26
CA ALA A 23 -7.67 5.42 11.09
C ALA A 23 -6.87 4.33 10.36
N ALA A 24 -5.55 4.38 10.48
CA ALA A 24 -4.69 3.29 10.00
C ALA A 24 -5.06 1.98 10.70
N ASP A 25 -5.19 0.89 9.95
CA ASP A 25 -5.49 -0.44 10.50
C ASP A 25 -4.21 -1.24 10.82
N THR A 26 -3.06 -0.73 10.39
CA THR A 26 -1.77 -1.41 10.48
C THR A 26 -0.60 -0.42 10.34
N THR A 27 0.62 -0.93 10.41
CA THR A 27 1.87 -0.18 10.21
C THR A 27 2.83 -0.98 9.33
N ALA A 28 3.82 -0.34 8.74
CA ALA A 28 4.84 -1.01 7.94
C ALA A 28 5.59 -2.11 8.73
N ALA A 29 5.82 -1.90 10.03
CA ALA A 29 6.42 -2.89 10.92
C ALA A 29 5.47 -4.08 11.18
N GLN A 30 4.18 -3.82 11.40
CA GLN A 30 3.19 -4.89 11.57
C GLN A 30 2.98 -5.71 10.28
N GLN A 31 3.04 -5.07 9.11
CA GLN A 31 3.02 -5.77 7.83
C GLN A 31 4.23 -6.68 7.67
N LEU A 32 5.44 -6.19 8.01
CA LEU A 32 6.65 -7.03 8.00
C LEU A 32 6.52 -8.23 8.94
N ALA A 33 6.04 -8.00 10.17
CA ALA A 33 5.81 -9.07 11.14
C ALA A 33 4.80 -10.11 10.62
N HIS A 34 3.69 -9.66 10.02
CA HIS A 34 2.68 -10.54 9.42
C HIS A 34 3.28 -11.45 8.34
N TRP A 35 3.98 -10.89 7.36
CA TRP A 35 4.55 -11.69 6.27
C TRP A 35 5.71 -12.56 6.73
N SER A 36 6.50 -12.13 7.71
CA SER A 36 7.54 -12.97 8.33
C SER A 36 6.92 -14.19 9.02
N ALA A 37 5.80 -14.02 9.74
CA ALA A 37 5.09 -15.12 10.37
C ALA A 37 4.55 -16.12 9.32
N GLN A 38 3.95 -15.61 8.23
CA GLN A 38 3.47 -16.46 7.13
C GLN A 38 4.59 -17.17 6.36
N ALA A 39 5.78 -16.58 6.32
CA ALA A 39 6.96 -17.18 5.71
C ALA A 39 7.62 -18.25 6.60
N GLY A 40 7.33 -18.27 7.90
CA GLY A 40 8.05 -19.08 8.88
C GLY A 40 9.49 -18.61 9.14
N SER A 41 9.86 -17.41 8.70
CA SER A 41 11.20 -16.82 8.88
C SER A 41 11.16 -15.30 8.88
N PRO A 42 12.07 -14.60 9.59
CA PRO A 42 12.21 -13.15 9.50
C PRO A 42 12.54 -12.69 8.07
N GLY A 43 11.98 -11.54 7.66
CA GLY A 43 12.39 -10.88 6.42
C GLY A 43 13.85 -10.43 6.46
N ASN A 44 14.52 -10.54 5.31
CA ASN A 44 15.91 -10.15 5.11
C ASN A 44 16.00 -8.94 4.18
N ALA A 45 16.51 -7.81 4.71
CA ALA A 45 16.57 -6.55 3.98
C ALA A 45 17.50 -6.59 2.76
N ASP A 46 18.61 -7.33 2.82
CA ASP A 46 19.55 -7.42 1.70
C ASP A 46 18.96 -8.24 0.55
N LYS A 47 18.31 -9.37 0.85
CA LYS A 47 17.54 -10.14 -0.13
C LYS A 47 16.41 -9.31 -0.72
N GLY A 48 15.70 -8.55 0.12
CA GLY A 48 14.64 -7.64 -0.30
C GLY A 48 15.14 -6.58 -1.27
N LYS A 49 16.31 -5.99 -1.01
CA LYS A 49 16.95 -5.02 -1.91
C LYS A 49 17.29 -5.67 -3.25
N VAL A 50 17.93 -6.83 -3.25
CA VAL A 50 18.28 -7.55 -4.50
C VAL A 50 17.01 -7.88 -5.28
N PHE A 51 16.00 -8.44 -4.62
CA PHE A 51 14.72 -8.78 -5.22
C PHE A 51 14.02 -7.55 -5.83
N PHE A 52 13.98 -6.43 -5.11
CA PHE A 52 13.32 -5.20 -5.56
C PHE A 52 13.93 -4.62 -6.85
N ASN A 53 15.24 -4.82 -7.03
CA ASN A 53 15.98 -4.31 -8.18
C ASN A 53 15.99 -5.26 -9.38
N ALA A 54 15.72 -6.55 -9.18
CA ALA A 54 15.73 -7.55 -10.23
C ALA A 54 14.51 -7.46 -11.15
N ARG A 55 14.69 -7.83 -12.42
CA ARG A 55 13.62 -7.89 -13.43
C ARG A 55 12.82 -9.19 -13.43
N HIS A 56 13.27 -10.21 -12.70
CA HIS A 56 12.58 -11.51 -12.56
C HIS A 56 12.19 -12.19 -13.89
N GLY A 57 13.00 -11.99 -14.93
CA GLY A 57 12.74 -12.53 -16.27
C GLY A 57 11.78 -11.70 -17.14
N GLY A 58 11.22 -10.62 -16.61
CA GLY A 58 10.39 -9.66 -17.35
C GLY A 58 11.13 -8.40 -17.79
N GLU A 59 10.37 -7.43 -18.30
CA GLU A 59 10.90 -6.12 -18.71
C GLU A 59 11.19 -5.21 -17.50
N TRP A 60 10.31 -5.27 -16.50
CA TRP A 60 10.31 -4.36 -15.36
C TRP A 60 10.84 -5.02 -14.09
N SER A 61 11.38 -4.19 -13.21
CA SER A 61 11.63 -4.47 -11.79
C SER A 61 10.71 -3.61 -10.93
N CYS A 62 10.62 -3.87 -9.62
CA CYS A 62 9.90 -2.97 -8.71
C CYS A 62 10.48 -1.54 -8.78
N ALA A 63 11.81 -1.44 -8.90
CA ALA A 63 12.52 -0.18 -9.07
C ALA A 63 12.17 0.58 -10.37
N SER A 64 11.66 -0.11 -11.41
CA SER A 64 11.28 0.55 -12.66
C SER A 64 10.15 1.57 -12.49
N CYS A 65 9.28 1.37 -11.49
CA CYS A 65 8.22 2.31 -11.13
C CYS A 65 8.54 3.15 -9.88
N HIS A 66 9.27 2.57 -8.93
CA HIS A 66 9.44 3.15 -7.60
C HIS A 66 10.81 3.80 -7.34
N GLY A 67 11.78 3.64 -8.25
CA GLY A 67 13.14 4.20 -8.11
C GLY A 67 14.09 3.34 -7.28
N THR A 68 15.36 3.77 -7.18
CA THR A 68 16.40 3.10 -6.38
C THR A 68 17.31 4.14 -5.71
N PRO A 69 17.27 4.24 -4.35
CA PRO A 69 16.29 3.62 -3.46
C PRO A 69 14.88 4.23 -3.65
N PRO A 70 13.81 3.56 -3.21
CA PRO A 70 12.43 4.05 -3.40
C PRO A 70 12.01 5.09 -2.34
N THR A 71 12.87 6.09 -2.12
CA THR A 71 12.73 7.17 -1.12
C THR A 71 12.22 8.47 -1.73
N ALA A 72 12.25 8.62 -3.04
CA ALA A 72 11.73 9.76 -3.78
C ALA A 72 10.42 9.40 -4.51
N GLN A 73 9.79 10.42 -5.10
CA GLN A 73 8.61 10.22 -5.96
C GLN A 73 8.98 9.35 -7.16
N GLY A 74 8.26 8.23 -7.32
CA GLY A 74 8.34 7.35 -8.47
C GLY A 74 7.36 7.76 -9.58
N LYS A 75 7.38 6.99 -10.67
CA LYS A 75 6.52 7.17 -11.83
C LYS A 75 6.21 5.81 -12.44
N HIS A 76 4.94 5.50 -12.64
CA HIS A 76 4.53 4.23 -13.24
C HIS A 76 5.13 4.09 -14.64
N ALA A 77 5.85 3.01 -14.91
CA ALA A 77 6.63 2.83 -16.13
C ALA A 77 5.77 2.96 -17.41
N SER A 78 4.58 2.35 -17.43
CA SER A 78 3.69 2.40 -18.60
C SER A 78 2.84 3.68 -18.73
N THR A 79 2.30 4.23 -17.64
CA THR A 79 1.29 5.31 -17.70
C THR A 79 1.86 6.69 -17.38
N GLY A 80 3.07 6.74 -16.83
CA GLY A 80 3.69 7.97 -16.38
C GLY A 80 3.04 8.61 -15.15
N LYS A 81 2.08 7.94 -14.50
CA LYS A 81 1.44 8.45 -13.28
C LYS A 81 2.43 8.53 -12.14
N SER A 82 2.46 9.67 -11.44
CA SER A 82 3.25 9.87 -10.23
C SER A 82 2.90 8.89 -9.12
N ILE A 83 3.92 8.39 -8.42
CA ILE A 83 3.79 7.47 -7.29
C ILE A 83 4.53 8.11 -6.10
N ALA A 84 3.85 8.25 -4.96
CA ALA A 84 4.52 8.72 -3.74
C ALA A 84 5.68 7.80 -3.33
N PRO A 85 6.68 8.28 -2.56
CA PRO A 85 7.75 7.43 -2.06
C PRO A 85 7.19 6.16 -1.41
N LEU A 86 7.85 5.02 -1.66
CA LEU A 86 7.39 3.75 -1.12
C LEU A 86 7.97 3.50 0.28
N ALA A 87 9.19 3.97 0.54
CA ALA A 87 9.85 3.82 1.83
C ALA A 87 9.05 4.52 2.97
N PRO A 88 8.67 3.81 4.05
CA PRO A 88 7.84 4.38 5.13
C PRO A 88 8.44 5.62 5.81
N ALA A 89 9.77 5.69 5.94
CA ALA A 89 10.44 6.85 6.54
C ALA A 89 10.30 8.15 5.71
N PHE A 90 9.95 8.02 4.42
CA PHE A 90 9.73 9.13 3.48
C PHE A 90 8.26 9.29 3.09
N ASN A 91 7.43 8.31 3.43
CA ASN A 91 5.98 8.34 3.25
C ASN A 91 5.30 7.59 4.41
N PRO A 92 4.95 8.29 5.51
CA PRO A 92 4.35 7.67 6.70
C PRO A 92 2.99 7.00 6.45
N LYS A 93 2.34 7.26 5.31
CA LYS A 93 1.08 6.61 4.89
C LYS A 93 1.31 5.31 4.10
N ALA A 94 2.56 4.96 3.81
CA ALA A 94 2.88 3.69 3.17
C ALA A 94 2.63 2.54 4.15
N PHE A 95 1.97 1.48 3.67
CA PHE A 95 1.71 0.27 4.44
C PHE A 95 0.88 0.45 5.72
N THR A 96 -0.08 1.40 5.71
CA THR A 96 -1.00 1.65 6.84
C THR A 96 -2.46 1.27 6.54
N ASP A 97 -2.68 0.54 5.44
CA ASP A 97 -3.98 0.03 4.98
C ASP A 97 -3.75 -1.40 4.46
N THR A 98 -4.15 -2.40 5.23
CA THR A 98 -3.90 -3.82 4.91
C THR A 98 -4.50 -4.23 3.57
N ALA A 99 -5.72 -3.78 3.26
CA ALA A 99 -6.40 -4.11 2.01
C ALA A 99 -5.67 -3.51 0.81
N LYS A 100 -5.19 -2.27 0.93
CA LYS A 100 -4.39 -1.60 -0.10
C LYS A 100 -3.05 -2.29 -0.30
N VAL A 101 -2.37 -2.69 0.78
CA VAL A 101 -1.10 -3.45 0.70
C VAL A 101 -1.31 -4.76 -0.05
N ASN A 102 -2.30 -5.57 0.35
CA ASN A 102 -2.59 -6.86 -0.28
C ASN A 102 -2.92 -6.72 -1.76
N LYS A 103 -3.74 -5.74 -2.12
CA LYS A 103 -4.08 -5.44 -3.52
C LYS A 103 -2.84 -5.12 -4.35
N TRP A 104 -1.97 -4.24 -3.86
CA TRP A 104 -0.81 -3.79 -4.62
C TRP A 104 0.31 -4.83 -4.65
N PHE A 105 0.52 -5.61 -3.60
CA PHE A 105 1.41 -6.77 -3.70
C PHE A 105 0.91 -7.73 -4.77
N ARG A 106 -0.37 -8.10 -4.77
CA ARG A 106 -0.91 -9.01 -5.79
C ARG A 106 -0.71 -8.45 -7.20
N ARG A 107 -1.10 -7.19 -7.47
CA ARG A 107 -0.95 -6.60 -8.80
C ARG A 107 0.50 -6.46 -9.22
N ASN A 108 1.32 -5.81 -8.40
CA ASN A 108 2.70 -5.50 -8.76
C ASN A 108 3.56 -6.76 -8.89
N CYS A 109 3.32 -7.79 -8.07
CA CYS A 109 4.02 -9.07 -8.25
C CYS A 109 3.62 -9.73 -9.57
N ASN A 110 2.34 -9.72 -9.95
CA ASN A 110 1.94 -10.25 -11.26
C ASN A 110 2.52 -9.42 -12.42
N ASP A 111 2.57 -8.09 -12.31
CA ASP A 111 3.11 -7.23 -13.35
C ASP A 111 4.63 -7.42 -13.53
N VAL A 112 5.38 -7.60 -12.44
CA VAL A 112 6.85 -7.69 -12.46
C VAL A 112 7.35 -9.14 -12.62
N LEU A 113 6.67 -10.11 -12.00
CA LEU A 113 7.12 -11.51 -11.93
C LEU A 113 6.23 -12.48 -12.72
N SER A 114 5.08 -12.03 -13.25
CA SER A 114 4.07 -12.91 -13.87
C SER A 114 3.54 -14.00 -12.93
N ARG A 115 3.63 -13.78 -11.61
CA ARG A 115 3.07 -14.62 -10.54
C ARG A 115 2.88 -13.82 -9.26
N GLU A 116 2.16 -14.38 -8.30
CA GLU A 116 2.17 -13.82 -6.95
C GLU A 116 3.53 -13.99 -6.27
N CYS A 117 3.91 -12.98 -5.47
CA CYS A 117 5.04 -13.14 -4.56
C CYS A 117 4.67 -14.08 -3.42
N THR A 118 5.62 -14.93 -3.05
CA THR A 118 5.57 -15.77 -1.85
C THR A 118 5.58 -14.92 -0.58
N ALA A 119 5.25 -15.53 0.56
CA ALA A 119 5.30 -14.84 1.85
C ALA A 119 6.71 -14.32 2.18
N VAL A 120 7.76 -15.11 1.92
CA VAL A 120 9.14 -14.70 2.19
C VAL A 120 9.58 -13.55 1.30
N GLU A 121 9.19 -13.52 0.01
CA GLU A 121 9.50 -12.39 -0.89
C GLU A 121 8.84 -11.10 -0.42
N LYS A 122 7.60 -11.16 0.08
CA LYS A 122 6.91 -9.99 0.65
C LYS A 122 7.58 -9.53 1.94
N ALA A 123 7.97 -10.46 2.82
CA ALA A 123 8.69 -10.15 4.05
C ALA A 123 10.04 -9.49 3.76
N ASP A 124 10.82 -10.03 2.84
CA ASP A 124 12.12 -9.49 2.44
C ASP A 124 11.98 -8.07 1.87
N VAL A 125 11.03 -7.85 0.95
CA VAL A 125 10.76 -6.50 0.41
C VAL A 125 10.35 -5.52 1.50
N LEU A 126 9.47 -5.91 2.43
CA LEU A 126 9.10 -5.04 3.54
C LEU A 126 10.27 -4.76 4.48
N ALA A 127 11.14 -5.75 4.73
CA ALA A 127 12.34 -5.56 5.54
C ALA A 127 13.27 -4.53 4.90
N TYR A 128 13.49 -4.63 3.58
CA TYR A 128 14.25 -3.64 2.82
C TYR A 128 13.66 -2.24 2.95
N LEU A 129 12.36 -2.09 2.71
CA LEU A 129 11.70 -0.78 2.74
C LEU A 129 11.69 -0.14 4.13
N ASN A 130 11.45 -0.92 5.18
CA ASN A 130 11.48 -0.45 6.57
C ASN A 130 12.89 -0.05 7.04
N ALA A 131 13.95 -0.60 6.42
CA ALA A 131 15.34 -0.30 6.79
C ALA A 131 15.85 1.03 6.21
N LEU A 132 15.15 1.63 5.25
CA LEU A 132 15.55 2.90 4.63
C LEU A 132 15.28 4.09 5.57
N LYS A 133 16.26 4.99 5.69
CA LYS A 133 16.24 6.16 6.57
C LYS A 133 16.52 7.44 5.76
N PRO A 134 16.04 8.62 6.22
CA PRO A 134 16.39 9.93 5.66
C PRO A 134 17.90 10.19 5.68
#